data_AF-A0A7K8EF87-F1
#
_entry.id   AF-A0A7K8EF87-F1
#
_cell.length_a   1.000
_cell.length_b   1.000
_cell.length_c   1.000
_cell.angle_alpha   90.00
_cell.angle_beta   90.00
_cell.angle_gamma   90.00
#
_symmetry.space_group_name_H-M   'P 1'
#
loop_
_entity.id
_entity.type
_entity.pdbx_description
1 polymer ?
#
loop_
_entity_poly.entity_id
_entity_poly.type
_entity_poly.pdbx_seq_one_letter_code
_entity_poly.pdbx_strand_id
1 'polypeptide(L)'
;DSNPFASLVFYWEPLCRQVRIEGSVKRLPEEESDRYFQSRPKGSQIGALASRQSSVIPDREHLRNKNAELEERYRDTTVPRPDYW
;
A
#
# COMPACT_ATOMS: atom_id res chain seq x y z
N ASP A 1 -9.37 13.38 6.60
CA ASP A 1 -9.40 13.66 5.15
C ASP A 1 -9.77 15.10 4.92
N SER A 2 -8.92 15.88 4.25
CA SER A 2 -9.15 17.32 4.03
C SER A 2 -10.01 17.60 2.79
N ASN A 3 -10.01 16.70 1.80
CA ASN A 3 -10.81 16.81 0.58
C ASN A 3 -11.18 15.41 0.03
N PRO A 4 -12.38 14.87 0.32
CA PRO A 4 -12.76 13.48 0.00
C PRO A 4 -13.30 13.32 -1.43
N PHE A 5 -12.62 13.90 -2.43
CA PHE A 5 -13.00 13.80 -3.84
C PHE A 5 -11.79 13.38 -4.66
N ALA A 6 -12.00 12.48 -5.63
CA ALA A 6 -10.93 11.97 -6.48
C ALA A 6 -11.43 11.65 -7.90
N SER A 7 -10.47 11.51 -8.81
CA SER A 7 -10.68 11.09 -10.19
C SER A 7 -9.73 9.94 -10.54
N LEU A 8 -10.22 8.96 -11.30
CA LEU A 8 -9.45 7.81 -11.79
C LEU A 8 -9.52 7.73 -13.31
N VAL A 9 -8.44 7.25 -13.92
CA VAL A 9 -8.36 7.02 -15.36
C VAL A 9 -7.85 5.61 -15.60
N PHE A 10 -8.64 4.81 -16.33
CA PHE A 10 -8.17 3.57 -16.94
C PHE A 10 -7.90 3.86 -18.41
N TYR A 11 -6.66 3.66 -18.84
CA TYR A 11 -6.27 3.81 -20.23
C TYR A 11 -5.88 2.45 -20.79
N TRP A 12 -6.63 1.99 -21.79
CA TRP A 12 -6.40 0.75 -22.51
C TRP A 12 -5.91 1.07 -23.91
N GLU A 13 -4.60 1.32 -24.01
CA GLU A 13 -3.94 1.66 -25.27
C GLU A 13 -4.23 0.65 -26.39
N PRO A 14 -4.15 -0.69 -26.17
CA PRO A 14 -4.40 -1.65 -27.25
C PRO A 14 -5.84 -1.64 -27.77
N LEU A 15 -6.77 -1.07 -27.00
CA LEU A 15 -8.19 -0.95 -27.36
C LEU A 15 -8.55 0.47 -27.83
N CYS A 16 -7.60 1.40 -27.83
CA CYS A 16 -7.82 2.83 -28.01
C CYS A 16 -8.98 3.37 -27.14
N ARG A 17 -9.06 2.89 -25.89
CA ARG A 17 -10.16 3.23 -24.96
C ARG A 17 -9.65 3.89 -23.69
N GLN A 18 -10.46 4.81 -23.18
CA GLN A 18 -10.24 5.45 -21.90
C GLN A 18 -11.54 5.44 -21.10
N VAL A 19 -11.46 5.11 -19.82
CA VAL A 19 -12.54 5.22 -18.84
C VAL A 19 -12.13 6.22 -17.77
N ARG A 20 -12.98 7.21 -17.51
CA ARG A 20 -12.81 8.21 -16.45
C ARG A 20 -13.89 8.03 -15.40
N ILE A 21 -13.50 8.07 -14.14
CA ILE A 21 -14.40 7.95 -12.99
C ILE A 21 -14.11 9.11 -12.05
N GLU A 22 -15.15 9.81 -11.60
CA GLU A 22 -15.04 10.95 -10.69
C GLU A 22 -16.08 10.78 -9.59
N GLY A 23 -15.74 11.14 -8.35
CA GLY A 23 -16.68 10.99 -7.24
C GLY A 23 -16.09 11.27 -5.88
N SER A 24 -16.93 11.07 -4.86
CA SER A 24 -16.51 11.12 -3.47
C SER A 24 -15.81 9.83 -3.05
N VAL A 25 -14.88 9.95 -2.10
CA VAL A 25 -14.11 8.83 -1.55
C VAL A 25 -14.55 8.58 -0.12
N LYS A 26 -14.60 7.30 0.27
CA LYS A 26 -14.80 6.86 1.65
C LYS A 26 -13.73 5.84 2.00
N ARG A 27 -13.23 5.90 3.24
CA ARG A 27 -12.35 4.86 3.77
C ARG A 27 -13.14 3.57 3.92
N LEU A 28 -12.49 2.45 3.61
CA LEU A 28 -13.03 1.13 3.90
C LEU A 28 -13.03 0.87 5.41
N PRO A 29 -13.89 -0.02 5.91
CA PRO A 29 -13.79 -0.52 7.28
C PRO A 29 -12.41 -1.14 7.56
N GLU A 30 -11.96 -1.05 8.81
CA GLU A 30 -10.66 -1.60 9.22
C GLU A 30 -10.57 -3.10 8.99
N GLU A 31 -11.64 -3.85 9.32
CA GLU A 31 -11.70 -5.30 9.13
C GLU A 31 -11.55 -5.71 7.65
N GLU A 32 -12.13 -4.93 6.73
CA GLU A 32 -11.98 -5.18 5.30
C GLU A 32 -10.54 -4.91 4.83
N SER A 33 -9.93 -3.85 5.36
CA SER A 33 -8.53 -3.50 5.11
C SER A 33 -7.57 -4.55 5.66
N ASP A 34 -7.82 -5.05 6.88
CA ASP A 34 -7.04 -6.12 7.50
C ASP A 34 -7.10 -7.41 6.68
N ARG A 35 -8.32 -7.83 6.30
CA ARG A 35 -8.52 -9.02 5.49
C ARG A 35 -7.81 -8.92 4.14
N TYR A 36 -7.94 -7.78 3.46
CA TYR A 36 -7.26 -7.57 2.19
C TYR A 36 -5.73 -7.52 2.38
N PHE A 37 -5.22 -6.84 3.41
CA PHE A 37 -3.80 -6.79 3.70
C PHE A 37 -3.21 -8.19 3.89
N GLN A 38 -3.87 -9.05 4.67
CA GLN A 38 -3.43 -10.43 4.92
C GLN A 38 -3.47 -11.32 3.68
N SER A 39 -4.29 -11.00 2.68
CA SER A 39 -4.34 -11.72 1.40
C SER A 39 -3.16 -11.41 0.46
N ARG A 40 -2.42 -10.32 0.70
CA ARG A 40 -1.29 -9.91 -0.15
C ARG A 40 -0.08 -10.83 0.09
N PRO A 41 0.83 -10.99 -0.89
CA PRO A 41 2.09 -11.69 -0.67
C PRO A 41 2.88 -11.10 0.51
N LYS A 42 3.57 -11.96 1.28
CA LYS A 42 4.29 -11.56 2.50
C LYS A 42 5.28 -10.41 2.28
N GLY A 43 6.03 -10.41 1.18
CA GLY A 43 6.94 -9.31 0.82
C GLY A 43 6.21 -7.98 0.57
N SER A 44 4.98 -8.01 0.05
CA SER A 44 4.13 -6.81 -0.11
C SER A 44 3.61 -6.26 1.23
N GLN A 45 3.35 -7.14 2.19
CA GLN A 45 2.99 -6.76 3.56
C GLN A 45 4.19 -6.12 4.27
N ILE A 46 5.37 -6.73 4.15
CA ILE A 46 6.62 -6.20 4.71
C ILE A 46 6.99 -4.85 4.10
N GLY A 47 6.89 -4.71 2.77
CA GLY A 47 7.16 -3.43 2.10
C GLY A 47 6.29 -2.29 2.61
N ALA A 48 5.03 -2.57 3.00
CA ALA A 48 4.14 -1.59 3.60
C ALA A 48 4.58 -1.14 5.00
N LEU A 49 5.24 -2.00 5.79
CA LEU A 49 5.85 -1.62 7.08
C LEU A 49 7.23 -0.94 6.90
N ALA A 50 7.99 -1.38 5.91
CA ALA A 50 9.32 -0.85 5.64
C ALA A 50 9.25 0.62 5.19
N SER A 51 8.30 0.96 4.32
CA SER A 51 8.15 2.29 3.74
C SER A 51 7.05 3.10 4.40
N ARG A 52 7.43 4.18 5.12
CA ARG A 52 6.47 5.24 5.44
C ARG A 52 6.28 6.08 4.19
N GLN A 53 5.24 5.75 3.42
CA GLN A 53 5.04 6.29 2.08
C GLN A 53 5.12 7.83 2.07
N SER A 54 5.86 8.37 1.10
CA SER A 54 6.08 9.80 0.88
C SER A 54 6.90 10.55 1.94
N SER A 55 7.46 9.88 2.96
CA SER A 55 8.41 10.52 3.89
C SER A 55 9.83 10.57 3.31
N VAL A 56 10.60 11.60 3.70
CA VAL A 56 12.03 11.73 3.35
C VAL A 56 12.82 10.56 3.97
N ILE A 57 13.73 9.99 3.19
CA ILE A 57 14.67 8.95 3.61
C ILE A 57 16.09 9.38 3.25
N PRO A 58 17.12 8.91 3.97
CA PRO A 58 18.50 9.31 3.70
C PRO A 58 19.01 8.76 2.37
N ASP A 59 18.70 7.50 2.04
CA ASP A 59 19.18 6.81 0.85
C ASP A 59 18.39 5.52 0.58
N ARG A 60 18.80 4.79 -0.47
CA ARG A 60 18.22 3.50 -0.85
C ARG A 60 18.56 2.37 0.13
N GLU A 61 19.75 2.35 0.72
CA GLU A 61 20.20 1.28 1.61
C GLU A 61 19.40 1.27 2.91
N HIS A 62 18.94 2.43 3.38
CA HIS A 62 18.01 2.55 4.48
C HIS A 62 16.76 1.67 4.32
N LEU A 63 16.12 1.71 3.14
CA LEU A 63 14.95 0.87 2.86
C LEU A 63 15.31 -0.62 2.72
N ARG A 64 16.47 -0.93 2.13
CA ARG A 64 16.94 -2.33 1.98
C ARG A 64 17.18 -2.99 3.33
N ASN A 65 17.91 -2.30 4.21
CA ASN A 65 18.21 -2.78 5.56
C ASN A 65 16.94 -2.99 6.36
N LYS A 66 16.03 -1.99 6.36
CA LYS A 66 14.76 -2.09 7.08
C LYS A 66 13.86 -3.21 6.54
N ASN A 67 13.86 -3.44 5.22
CA ASN A 67 13.13 -4.56 4.63
C ASN A 67 13.70 -5.91 5.10
N ALA A 68 15.02 -6.09 5.07
CA ALA A 68 15.68 -7.32 5.53
C ALA A 68 15.46 -7.58 7.04
N GLU A 69 15.52 -6.54 7.87
CA GLU A 69 15.21 -6.63 9.30
C GLU A 69 13.78 -7.11 9.55
N LEU A 70 12.80 -6.60 8.78
CA LEU A 70 11.40 -6.99 8.88
C LEU A 70 11.14 -8.38 8.30
N GLU A 71 11.82 -8.77 7.22
CA GLU A 71 11.79 -10.15 6.69
C GLU A 71 12.27 -11.17 7.71
N GLU A 72 13.36 -10.88 8.41
CA GLU A 72 13.84 -11.71 9.51
C GLU A 72 12.83 -11.76 10.66
N ARG A 73 12.41 -10.57 11.14
CA ARG A 73 11.50 -10.43 12.27
C ARG A 73 10.16 -11.15 12.04
N TYR A 74 9.66 -11.09 10.82
CA TYR A 74 8.37 -11.68 10.47
C TYR A 74 8.49 -13.00 9.72
N ARG A 75 9.67 -13.65 9.65
CA ARG A 75 9.88 -14.89 8.85
C ARG A 75 8.79 -15.94 9.08
N ASP A 76 8.51 -16.24 10.34
CA ASP A 76 7.58 -17.31 10.75
C ASP A 76 6.32 -16.78 11.45
N THR A 77 6.10 -15.46 11.40
CA THR A 77 4.95 -14.80 12.03
C THR A 77 4.13 -14.01 11.02
N THR A 78 2.93 -13.63 11.44
CA THR A 78 2.02 -12.78 10.66
C THR A 78 2.49 -11.33 10.72
N VAL A 79 2.46 -10.66 9.57
CA VAL A 79 2.79 -9.24 9.48
C VAL A 79 1.54 -8.44 9.85
N PRO A 80 1.56 -7.59 10.89
CA PRO A 80 0.41 -6.74 11.20
C PRO A 80 0.23 -5.65 10.14
N ARG A 81 -1.01 -5.27 9.85
CA ARG A 81 -1.29 -4.10 9.03
C ARG A 81 -0.90 -2.83 9.81
N PRO A 82 -0.10 -1.91 9.26
CA PRO A 82 0.14 -0.63 9.88
C PRO A 82 -1.12 0.26 9.84
N ASP A 83 -1.39 1.06 10.88
CA ASP A 83 -2.56 1.95 10.98
C ASP A 83 -2.67 2.98 9.83
N TYR A 84 -1.52 3.29 9.20
CA TYR A 84 -1.42 4.24 8.09
C TYR A 84 -1.54 3.58 6.70
N TRP A 85 -1.73 2.26 6.64
CA TRP A 85 -2.02 1.51 5.42
C TRP A 85 -3.53 1.47 5.19
#